data_AF-A0A178EF65-F1
#
_entry.id   AF-A0A178EF65-F1
#
_cell.length_a   1.000
_cell.length_b   1.000
_cell.length_c   1.000
_cell.angle_alpha   90.00
_cell.angle_beta   90.00
_cell.angle_gamma   90.00
#
_symmetry.space_group_name_H-M   'P 1'
#
loop_
_entity.id
_entity.type
_entity.pdbx_description
1 polymer ?
#
loop_
_entity_poly.entity_id
_entity_poly.type
_entity_poly.pdbx_seq_one_letter_code
_entity_poly.pdbx_strand_id
1 'polypeptide(L)'
;MASETSILAATQDDNVHVLSSFKAHCSAPRTETKSHFLELIRDTYPLYHVTEVDEKRISLFEFAAAGKASIVLDDESESLHATRYWRSVGEGIEKKVHPGKLKDDYRFVRFQYTWEDKEYLVYNAKWQDMLKSCESPFYILYPRSKGSISDGHCAETDDLVLAAGKWTSQLHDEIFVFDDGHWDKSKDLWRSVNGASWDDVILDPEMKKNLIEDVQGFFDNQGLYQQFAVPWKRGVILHGVPGNGKTVSIKALMSALYGRDEAIPSLYVKSFEAIRQTEQYSIRAIFQKARDMAPCLLIFEDLDSLVNDDIRSYFLNEVDGLESNDGILMIGSTNHLDKLDPAIAKRPSRFDRKYHFKIPSEAERNLYAEYWRKKLANNGSIEFPAELTSIVAKLTEGFSFAYLKELFVMALLSLVRGFKADDFEIVDKDEAASANEDDTTDPNKPADPNAEAEKCTCATVCHTCHKLLPKPSPDSADAKKDDEDKEAKSQLKKNKLVMPTVDVPEHLAENLLLKVITHQIRILHADMDNTKEEAWPTSKKGISGKTARAMRRASRRG
;
A
#
# COMPACT_ATOMS: atom_id res chain seq x y z
N MET A 1 4.18 -69.70 -25.71
CA MET A 1 3.44 -68.46 -25.38
C MET A 1 3.62 -68.19 -23.90
N ALA A 2 4.64 -67.42 -23.52
CA ALA A 2 4.74 -66.94 -22.15
C ALA A 2 3.69 -65.84 -22.00
N SER A 3 2.66 -66.08 -21.20
CA SER A 3 1.66 -65.05 -20.89
C SER A 3 2.39 -63.93 -20.13
N GLU A 4 2.66 -62.82 -20.82
CA GLU A 4 3.14 -61.59 -20.20
C GLU A 4 2.16 -61.24 -19.08
N THR A 5 2.58 -61.49 -17.84
CA THR A 5 1.77 -61.22 -16.67
C THR A 5 1.62 -59.72 -16.62
N SER A 6 0.38 -59.24 -16.82
CA SER A 6 0.07 -57.81 -16.82
C SER A 6 0.72 -57.13 -15.61
N ILE A 7 1.33 -55.95 -15.82
CA ILE A 7 1.96 -55.16 -14.75
C ILE A 7 1.02 -54.93 -13.56
N LEU A 8 -0.29 -54.94 -13.81
CA LEU A 8 -1.33 -54.82 -12.78
C LEU A 8 -1.48 -56.09 -11.94
N ALA A 9 -1.33 -57.27 -12.55
CA ALA A 9 -1.34 -58.54 -11.83
C ALA A 9 -0.05 -58.73 -11.02
N ALA A 10 1.08 -58.23 -11.51
CA ALA A 10 2.36 -58.28 -10.82
C ALA A 10 2.47 -57.31 -9.62
N THR A 11 1.62 -56.27 -9.55
CA THR A 11 1.64 -55.22 -8.50
C THR A 11 0.36 -55.17 -7.66
N GLN A 12 -0.47 -56.21 -7.73
CA GLN A 12 -1.78 -56.23 -7.08
C GLN A 12 -1.67 -56.12 -5.55
N ASP A 13 -0.68 -56.80 -4.96
CA ASP A 13 -0.43 -56.77 -3.50
C ASP A 13 0.10 -55.40 -3.05
N ASP A 14 0.94 -54.74 -3.86
CA ASP A 14 1.40 -53.36 -3.61
C ASP A 14 0.21 -52.39 -3.59
N ASN A 15 -0.74 -52.53 -4.51
CA ASN A 15 -1.94 -51.70 -4.55
C ASN A 15 -2.86 -51.94 -3.35
N VAL A 16 -2.98 -53.19 -2.87
CA VAL A 16 -3.73 -53.49 -1.64
C VAL A 16 -3.06 -52.85 -0.43
N HIS A 17 -1.74 -52.89 -0.34
CA HIS A 17 -0.97 -52.22 0.71
C HIS A 17 -1.09 -50.69 0.65
N VAL A 18 -1.01 -50.10 -0.55
CA VAL A 18 -1.18 -48.65 -0.75
C VAL A 18 -2.60 -48.23 -0.39
N LEU A 19 -3.61 -49.01 -0.79
CA LEU A 19 -5.01 -48.74 -0.46
C LEU A 19 -5.30 -48.91 1.03
N SER A 20 -4.73 -49.91 1.70
CA SER A 20 -4.89 -50.11 3.15
C SER A 20 -4.20 -48.99 3.93
N SER A 21 -3.01 -48.57 3.51
CA SER A 21 -2.28 -47.42 4.07
C SER A 21 -3.04 -46.11 3.86
N PHE A 22 -3.60 -45.91 2.67
CA PHE A 22 -4.45 -44.75 2.37
C PHE A 22 -5.72 -44.75 3.22
N LYS A 23 -6.41 -45.91 3.34
CA LYS A 23 -7.57 -46.06 4.21
C LYS A 23 -7.22 -45.81 5.67
N ALA A 24 -6.09 -46.31 6.17
CA ALA A 24 -5.64 -46.07 7.52
C ALA A 24 -5.36 -44.58 7.78
N HIS A 25 -4.71 -43.90 6.84
CA HIS A 25 -4.49 -42.45 6.91
C HIS A 25 -5.81 -41.67 6.92
N CYS A 26 -6.74 -42.00 6.02
CA CYS A 26 -8.02 -41.31 5.90
C CYS A 26 -9.03 -41.67 7.00
N SER A 27 -8.88 -42.83 7.64
CA SER A 27 -9.74 -43.31 8.73
C SER A 27 -9.12 -43.09 10.11
N ALA A 28 -7.94 -42.47 10.19
CA ALA A 28 -7.30 -42.15 11.46
C ALA A 28 -8.23 -41.23 12.28
N PRO A 29 -8.44 -41.51 13.58
CA PRO A 29 -9.23 -40.64 14.44
C PRO A 29 -8.60 -39.25 14.46
N ARG A 30 -9.40 -38.23 14.17
CA ARG A 30 -8.95 -36.84 14.31
C ARG A 30 -8.85 -36.55 15.79
N THR A 31 -7.62 -36.54 16.30
CA THR A 31 -7.31 -36.15 17.67
C THR A 31 -7.33 -34.63 17.77
N GLU A 32 -7.89 -34.11 18.86
CA GLU A 32 -7.69 -32.71 19.21
C GLU A 32 -6.24 -32.58 19.69
N THR A 33 -5.36 -32.12 18.78
CA THR A 33 -3.90 -32.01 19.02
C THR A 33 -3.59 -31.27 20.32
N LYS A 34 -4.35 -30.20 20.58
CA LYS A 34 -4.24 -29.36 21.79
C LYS A 34 -4.42 -30.17 23.07
N SER A 35 -5.55 -30.86 23.22
CA SER A 35 -5.86 -31.64 24.42
C SER A 35 -4.89 -32.80 24.61
N HIS A 36 -4.55 -33.50 23.52
CA HIS A 36 -3.61 -34.62 23.58
C HIS A 36 -2.21 -34.18 24.04
N PHE A 37 -1.71 -33.07 23.51
CA PHE A 37 -0.38 -32.57 23.87
C PHE A 37 -0.34 -32.02 25.31
N LEU A 38 -1.42 -31.37 25.76
CA LEU A 38 -1.56 -30.94 27.15
C LEU A 38 -1.56 -32.14 28.13
N GLU A 39 -2.28 -33.20 27.82
CA GLU A 39 -2.29 -34.46 28.60
C GLU A 39 -0.91 -35.11 28.62
N LEU A 40 -0.25 -35.21 27.46
CA LEU A 40 1.11 -35.76 27.34
C LEU A 40 2.10 -35.02 28.26
N ILE A 41 2.08 -33.69 28.28
CA ILE A 41 2.96 -32.90 29.16
C ILE A 41 2.62 -33.16 30.64
N ARG A 42 1.34 -33.21 31.01
CA ARG A 42 0.90 -33.45 32.39
C ARG A 42 1.30 -34.84 32.89
N ASP A 43 1.19 -35.85 32.05
CA ASP A 43 1.59 -37.23 32.36
C ASP A 43 3.11 -37.37 32.48
N THR A 44 3.85 -36.65 31.64
CA THR A 44 5.32 -36.65 31.66
C THR A 44 5.88 -35.92 32.90
N TYR A 45 5.21 -34.83 33.33
CA TYR A 45 5.64 -33.98 34.44
C TYR A 45 4.61 -33.89 35.57
N PRO A 46 4.33 -34.99 36.30
CA PRO A 46 3.28 -35.00 37.32
C PRO A 46 3.56 -34.05 38.50
N LEU A 47 4.84 -33.72 38.73
CA LEU A 47 5.28 -32.80 39.78
C LEU A 47 5.21 -31.33 39.37
N TYR A 48 4.82 -31.02 38.13
CA TYR A 48 4.72 -29.67 37.61
C TYR A 48 3.26 -29.28 37.35
N HIS A 49 2.97 -28.00 37.52
CA HIS A 49 1.75 -27.39 37.02
C HIS A 49 1.98 -26.96 35.58
N VAL A 50 1.00 -27.15 34.69
CA VAL A 50 1.11 -26.82 33.25
C VAL A 50 0.06 -25.78 32.90
N THR A 51 0.51 -24.59 32.51
CA THR A 51 -0.33 -23.49 32.02
C THR A 51 -0.15 -23.33 30.52
N GLU A 52 -1.25 -23.36 29.77
CA GLU A 52 -1.25 -23.12 28.33
C GLU A 52 -1.56 -21.64 28.04
N VAL A 53 -0.76 -21.00 27.18
CA VAL A 53 -1.00 -19.63 26.71
C VAL A 53 -0.80 -19.52 25.20
N ASP A 54 -1.58 -18.66 24.55
CA ASP A 54 -1.48 -18.38 23.11
C ASP A 54 -0.36 -17.38 22.82
N GLU A 55 0.62 -17.76 21.97
CA GLU A 55 1.74 -16.88 21.57
C GLU A 55 1.28 -15.55 20.98
N LYS A 56 0.13 -15.52 20.28
CA LYS A 56 -0.39 -14.29 19.66
C LYS A 56 -0.82 -13.26 20.70
N ARG A 57 -1.20 -13.72 21.89
CA ARG A 57 -1.62 -12.84 23.00
C ARG A 57 -0.47 -12.52 23.94
N ILE A 58 0.43 -13.48 24.14
CA ILE A 58 1.54 -13.40 25.09
C ILE A 58 2.80 -13.94 24.42
N SER A 59 3.69 -13.04 23.99
CA SER A 59 4.94 -13.43 23.33
C SER A 59 6.08 -13.54 24.34
N LEU A 60 6.31 -14.74 24.87
CA LEU A 60 7.42 -15.01 25.79
C LEU A 60 8.79 -14.83 25.11
N PHE A 61 8.88 -15.10 23.80
CA PHE A 61 10.09 -14.90 23.01
C PHE A 61 10.45 -13.41 22.92
N GLU A 62 9.50 -12.54 22.58
CA GLU A 62 9.75 -11.10 22.49
C GLU A 62 10.03 -10.49 23.86
N PHE A 63 9.31 -10.93 24.90
CA PHE A 63 9.52 -10.48 26.28
C PHE A 63 10.96 -10.78 26.74
N ALA A 64 11.46 -11.99 26.47
CA ALA A 64 12.84 -12.36 26.77
C ALA A 64 13.85 -11.62 25.88
N ALA A 65 13.58 -11.48 24.58
CA ALA A 65 14.44 -10.73 23.65
C ALA A 65 14.58 -9.24 24.03
N ALA A 66 13.58 -8.67 24.70
CA ALA A 66 13.62 -7.33 25.28
C ALA A 66 14.41 -7.24 26.60
N GLY A 67 15.05 -8.33 27.04
CA GLY A 67 15.82 -8.40 28.27
C GLY A 67 14.99 -8.42 29.55
N LYS A 68 13.66 -8.67 29.45
CA LYS A 68 12.78 -8.76 30.62
C LYS A 68 12.84 -10.13 31.30
N ALA A 69 13.28 -11.15 30.57
CA ALA A 69 13.49 -12.51 31.04
C ALA A 69 14.70 -13.13 30.33
N SER A 70 15.27 -14.19 30.90
CA SER A 70 16.31 -14.99 30.26
C SER A 70 15.69 -16.23 29.63
N ILE A 71 16.14 -16.58 28.43
CA ILE A 71 15.75 -17.79 27.72
C ILE A 71 17.01 -18.59 27.35
N VAL A 72 17.04 -19.85 27.75
CA VAL A 72 18.11 -20.79 27.39
C VAL A 72 17.46 -21.93 26.62
N LEU A 73 17.84 -22.07 25.35
CA LEU A 73 17.38 -23.15 24.49
C LEU A 73 17.88 -24.48 25.04
N ASP A 74 17.01 -25.47 25.04
CA ASP A 74 17.42 -26.84 25.28
C ASP A 74 17.97 -27.46 23.99
N ASP A 75 19.30 -27.53 23.90
CA ASP A 75 20.02 -28.10 22.76
C ASP A 75 20.49 -29.54 23.01
N GLU A 76 20.15 -30.13 24.16
CA GLU A 76 20.49 -31.51 24.44
C GLU A 76 19.64 -32.44 23.54
N SER A 77 20.31 -33.36 22.82
CA SER A 77 19.71 -34.51 22.09
C SER A 77 18.91 -34.25 20.79
N GLU A 78 19.10 -33.13 20.08
CA GLU A 78 18.33 -32.80 18.85
C GLU A 78 16.80 -32.79 19.07
N SER A 79 16.33 -32.60 20.31
CA SER A 79 14.90 -32.64 20.67
C SER A 79 14.10 -31.39 20.26
N LEU A 80 14.54 -30.70 19.21
CA LEU A 80 13.87 -29.53 18.62
C LEU A 80 13.55 -29.79 17.15
N HIS A 81 12.43 -29.25 16.70
CA HIS A 81 12.05 -29.26 15.30
C HIS A 81 11.99 -27.83 14.79
N ALA A 82 13.04 -27.36 14.13
CA ALA A 82 13.12 -26.01 13.57
C ALA A 82 13.37 -26.02 12.06
N THR A 83 12.75 -25.09 11.35
CA THR A 83 13.17 -24.73 9.99
C THR A 83 14.13 -23.56 10.07
N ARG A 84 15.40 -23.77 9.69
CA ARG A 84 16.40 -22.72 9.64
C ARG A 84 16.33 -22.01 8.29
N TYR A 85 16.16 -20.69 8.31
CA TYR A 85 16.16 -19.87 7.10
C TYR A 85 17.17 -18.73 7.20
N TRP A 86 17.71 -18.38 6.04
CA TRP A 86 18.59 -17.24 5.88
C TRP A 86 17.76 -15.98 5.66
N ARG A 87 18.05 -14.92 6.42
CA ARG A 87 17.47 -13.59 6.23
C ARG A 87 18.59 -12.61 5.89
N SER A 88 18.40 -11.85 4.82
CA SER A 88 19.29 -10.74 4.48
C SER A 88 19.23 -9.65 5.56
N VAL A 89 20.35 -8.97 5.80
CA VAL A 89 20.42 -7.80 6.69
C VAL A 89 20.58 -6.55 5.83
N GLY A 90 19.73 -5.55 6.08
CA GLY A 90 19.81 -4.24 5.43
C GLY A 90 19.23 -4.18 4.01
N GLU A 91 19.30 -2.98 3.44
CA GLU A 91 18.91 -2.68 2.05
C GLU A 91 20.14 -2.28 1.22
N GLY A 92 20.13 -2.59 -0.08
CA GLY A 92 21.17 -2.13 -1.01
C GLY A 92 22.57 -2.68 -0.72
N ILE A 93 23.53 -1.77 -0.45
CA ILE A 93 24.97 -2.08 -0.35
C ILE A 93 25.28 -2.96 0.88
N GLU A 94 24.54 -2.80 1.98
CA GLU A 94 24.70 -3.63 3.18
C GLU A 94 24.51 -5.12 2.91
N LYS A 95 23.62 -5.48 1.96
CA LYS A 95 23.41 -6.86 1.52
C LYS A 95 24.65 -7.49 0.86
N LYS A 96 25.52 -6.68 0.26
CA LYS A 96 26.73 -7.15 -0.43
C LYS A 96 27.86 -7.48 0.53
N VAL A 97 27.86 -6.86 1.71
CA VAL A 97 28.94 -6.97 2.70
C VAL A 97 28.53 -7.89 3.85
N HIS A 98 27.25 -7.88 4.24
CA HIS A 98 26.78 -8.67 5.36
C HIS A 98 26.37 -10.09 4.91
N PRO A 99 26.86 -11.16 5.56
CA PRO A 99 26.50 -12.54 5.22
C PRO A 99 25.04 -12.92 5.56
N GLY A 100 24.17 -11.95 5.86
CA GLY A 100 22.84 -12.15 6.42
C GLY A 100 22.84 -12.62 7.89
N LYS A 101 21.67 -13.02 8.38
CA LYS A 101 21.43 -13.64 9.69
C LYS A 101 20.64 -14.92 9.48
N LEU A 102 21.00 -15.97 10.21
CA LEU A 102 20.19 -17.17 10.30
C LEU A 102 19.09 -16.93 11.34
N LYS A 103 17.87 -17.34 11.00
CA LYS A 103 16.74 -17.35 11.92
C LYS A 103 16.10 -18.72 11.88
N ASP A 104 15.71 -19.21 13.05
CA ASP A 104 15.03 -20.48 13.21
C ASP A 104 13.53 -20.21 13.41
N ASP A 105 12.70 -20.92 12.65
CA ASP A 105 11.27 -21.03 12.91
C ASP A 105 11.01 -22.39 13.59
N TYR A 106 10.84 -22.34 14.91
CA TYR A 106 10.58 -23.52 15.73
C TYR A 106 9.15 -24.00 15.50
N ARG A 107 8.98 -25.26 15.07
CA ARG A 107 7.69 -25.96 15.15
C ARG A 107 7.54 -26.70 16.48
N PHE A 108 8.64 -27.09 17.09
CA PHE A 108 8.66 -27.67 18.42
C PHE A 108 9.97 -27.30 19.09
N VAL A 109 9.90 -26.72 20.27
CA VAL A 109 11.07 -26.34 21.05
C VAL A 109 10.77 -26.35 22.54
N ARG A 110 11.79 -26.69 23.32
CA ARG A 110 11.81 -26.60 24.78
C ARG A 110 12.90 -25.62 25.20
N PHE A 111 12.62 -24.83 26.23
CA PHE A 111 13.59 -23.89 26.78
C PHE A 111 13.41 -23.73 28.29
N GLN A 112 14.52 -23.45 28.97
CA GLN A 112 14.52 -22.93 30.32
C GLN A 112 14.24 -21.43 30.24
N TYR A 113 13.25 -20.97 31.00
CA TYR A 113 12.83 -19.58 31.06
C TYR A 113 13.01 -19.05 32.47
N THR A 114 13.67 -17.92 32.64
CA THR A 114 13.96 -17.34 33.95
C THR A 114 13.42 -15.92 34.05
N TRP A 115 12.57 -15.67 35.04
CA TRP A 115 11.95 -14.37 35.29
C TRP A 115 11.82 -14.14 36.79
N GLU A 116 12.28 -12.98 37.29
CA GLU A 116 12.27 -12.63 38.72
C GLU A 116 12.81 -13.75 39.64
N ASP A 117 13.98 -14.31 39.30
CA ASP A 117 14.65 -15.42 40.01
C ASP A 117 13.87 -16.74 40.07
N LYS A 118 12.76 -16.85 39.33
CA LYS A 118 12.00 -18.09 39.16
C LYS A 118 12.36 -18.76 37.84
N GLU A 119 12.53 -20.06 37.89
CA GLU A 119 12.80 -20.89 36.72
C GLU A 119 11.55 -21.66 36.29
N TYR A 120 11.28 -21.61 34.98
CA TYR A 120 10.17 -22.28 34.33
C TYR A 120 10.71 -23.15 33.21
N LEU A 121 10.06 -24.28 32.96
CA LEU A 121 10.28 -25.08 31.76
C LEU A 121 9.18 -24.76 30.77
N VAL A 122 9.52 -24.33 29.56
CA VAL A 122 8.52 -23.88 28.58
C VAL A 122 8.67 -24.65 27.29
N TYR A 123 7.53 -25.14 26.78
CA TYR A 123 7.42 -25.71 25.44
C TYR A 123 6.71 -24.74 24.52
N ASN A 124 7.19 -24.58 23.29
CA ASN A 124 6.43 -23.98 22.19
C ASN A 124 6.22 -25.05 21.12
N ALA A 125 4.97 -25.27 20.73
CA ALA A 125 4.61 -26.26 19.74
C ALA A 125 3.66 -25.64 18.71
N LYS A 126 4.01 -25.76 17.42
CA LYS A 126 3.25 -25.24 16.29
C LYS A 126 2.63 -26.38 15.52
N TRP A 127 1.33 -26.27 15.27
CA TRP A 127 0.61 -27.22 14.41
C TRP A 127 -0.49 -26.51 13.63
N GLN A 128 -1.03 -27.22 12.64
CA GLN A 128 -2.13 -26.74 11.83
C GLN A 128 -3.26 -27.76 11.85
N ASP A 129 -4.36 -27.41 12.52
CA ASP A 129 -5.60 -28.18 12.44
C ASP A 129 -6.36 -27.82 11.15
N MET A 130 -7.13 -28.78 10.63
CA MET A 130 -7.90 -28.52 9.41
C MET A 130 -8.94 -27.43 9.65
N LEU A 131 -8.96 -26.44 8.74
CA LEU A 131 -9.84 -25.26 8.75
C LEU A 131 -9.51 -24.19 9.81
N LYS A 132 -8.44 -24.36 10.61
CA LYS A 132 -7.97 -23.33 11.55
C LYS A 132 -6.66 -22.70 11.09
N SER A 133 -6.37 -21.51 11.61
CA SER A 133 -5.03 -20.91 11.49
C SER A 133 -3.98 -21.79 12.16
N CYS A 134 -2.71 -21.61 11.79
CA CYS A 134 -1.61 -22.20 12.55
C CYS A 134 -1.73 -21.79 14.03
N GLU A 135 -1.72 -22.79 14.91
CA GLU A 135 -1.72 -22.63 16.36
C GLU A 135 -0.27 -22.74 16.83
N SER A 136 0.11 -21.92 17.80
CA SER A 136 1.46 -21.90 18.39
C SER A 136 1.43 -21.54 19.88
N PRO A 137 0.79 -22.35 20.74
CA PRO A 137 0.78 -22.04 22.17
C PRO A 137 2.13 -22.31 22.84
N PHE A 138 2.33 -21.62 23.95
CA PHE A 138 3.32 -21.98 24.96
C PHE A 138 2.68 -22.82 26.07
N TYR A 139 3.40 -23.83 26.53
CA TYR A 139 3.08 -24.59 27.73
C TYR A 139 4.14 -24.29 28.77
N ILE A 140 3.75 -23.57 29.82
CA ILE A 140 4.64 -23.11 30.89
C ILE A 140 4.50 -24.10 32.06
N LEU A 141 5.63 -24.67 32.47
CA LEU A 141 5.71 -25.61 33.58
C LEU A 141 6.40 -24.97 34.77
N TYR A 142 5.77 -25.08 35.94
CA TYR A 142 6.32 -24.63 37.21
C TYR A 142 6.15 -25.71 38.29
N PRO A 143 7.13 -25.93 39.20
CA PRO A 143 7.02 -26.97 40.24
C PRO A 143 5.77 -26.83 41.11
N ARG A 144 5.11 -27.95 41.44
CA ARG A 144 3.95 -27.95 42.34
C ARG A 144 4.40 -27.76 43.79
N SER A 145 4.19 -26.56 44.34
CA SER A 145 4.29 -26.27 45.77
C SER A 145 2.92 -26.30 46.45
N LYS A 146 2.85 -26.83 47.68
CA LYS A 146 1.65 -26.75 48.52
C LYS A 146 1.39 -25.28 48.88
N GLY A 147 0.32 -24.69 48.34
CA GLY A 147 -0.08 -23.30 48.60
C GLY A 147 -0.06 -22.37 47.39
N SER A 148 0.59 -22.77 46.30
CA SER A 148 0.73 -21.97 45.06
C SER A 148 -0.38 -22.19 44.03
N ILE A 149 -1.32 -23.11 44.31
CA ILE A 149 -2.43 -23.44 43.41
C ILE A 149 -3.73 -22.83 43.94
N SER A 150 -4.26 -21.84 43.24
CA SER A 150 -5.60 -21.26 43.45
C SER A 150 -6.46 -21.49 42.21
N ASP A 151 -7.70 -21.97 42.39
CA ASP A 151 -8.63 -22.27 41.29
C ASP A 151 -8.09 -23.20 40.19
N GLY A 152 -7.10 -24.04 40.53
CA GLY A 152 -6.45 -24.93 39.57
C GLY A 152 -5.43 -24.24 38.66
N HIS A 153 -5.00 -23.03 39.01
CA HIS A 153 -3.94 -22.26 38.33
C HIS A 153 -2.77 -21.99 39.29
N CYS A 154 -1.58 -21.72 38.73
CA CYS A 154 -0.35 -21.50 39.49
C CYS A 154 -0.07 -20.01 39.58
N ALA A 155 -0.09 -19.45 40.80
CA ALA A 155 0.05 -18.01 41.01
C ALA A 155 1.34 -17.43 40.41
N GLU A 156 2.45 -18.15 40.52
CA GLU A 156 3.75 -17.74 39.99
C GLU A 156 3.80 -17.74 38.46
N THR A 157 3.02 -18.60 37.81
CA THR A 157 2.87 -18.60 36.36
C THR A 157 1.92 -17.49 35.92
N ASP A 158 0.87 -17.22 36.69
CA ASP A 158 -0.08 -16.15 36.42
C ASP A 158 0.59 -14.77 36.48
N ASP A 159 1.49 -14.54 37.44
CA ASP A 159 2.30 -13.32 37.52
C ASP A 159 3.14 -13.10 36.25
N LEU A 160 3.82 -14.15 35.76
CA LEU A 160 4.59 -14.11 34.53
C LEU A 160 3.70 -13.82 33.32
N VAL A 161 2.55 -14.50 33.24
CA VAL A 161 1.58 -14.35 32.14
C VAL A 161 1.00 -12.93 32.11
N LEU A 162 0.68 -12.36 33.27
CA LEU A 162 0.20 -10.98 33.40
C LEU A 162 1.28 -9.97 33.02
N ALA A 163 2.53 -10.17 33.46
CA ALA A 163 3.65 -9.31 33.12
C ALA A 163 3.99 -9.34 31.62
N ALA A 164 4.12 -10.54 31.05
CA ALA A 164 4.39 -10.74 29.63
C ALA A 164 3.21 -10.29 28.76
N GLY A 165 1.96 -10.52 29.19
CA GLY A 165 0.76 -10.04 28.50
C GLY A 165 0.65 -8.52 28.49
N LYS A 166 0.88 -7.87 29.63
CA LYS A 166 0.93 -6.39 29.73
C LYS A 166 2.02 -5.81 28.85
N TRP A 167 3.19 -6.46 28.78
CA TRP A 167 4.26 -6.01 27.91
C TRP A 167 3.92 -6.25 26.44
N THR A 168 3.37 -7.41 26.07
CA THR A 168 3.01 -7.75 24.68
C THR A 168 1.95 -6.82 24.11
N SER A 169 1.03 -6.34 24.95
CA SER A 169 -0.02 -5.38 24.56
C SER A 169 0.50 -3.96 24.33
N GLN A 170 1.63 -3.60 24.94
CA GLN A 170 2.29 -2.32 24.70
C GLN A 170 3.00 -2.31 23.34
N LEU A 171 3.07 -1.13 22.73
CA LEU A 171 3.86 -0.92 21.51
C LEU A 171 5.33 -0.71 21.88
N HIS A 172 6.23 -1.39 21.16
CA HIS A 172 7.69 -1.30 21.35
C HIS A 172 8.36 -0.81 20.06
N ASP A 173 8.14 0.46 19.74
CA ASP A 173 8.66 1.11 18.52
C ASP A 173 8.18 0.44 17.23
N GLU A 174 6.86 0.23 17.20
CA GLU A 174 6.14 -0.56 16.21
C GLU A 174 4.82 0.09 15.84
N ILE A 175 4.35 -0.21 14.62
CA ILE A 175 3.02 0.16 14.13
C ILE A 175 2.33 -1.13 13.70
N PHE A 176 1.07 -1.31 14.09
CA PHE A 176 0.28 -2.44 13.61
C PHE A 176 -0.09 -2.23 12.15
N VAL A 177 0.18 -3.24 11.32
CA VAL A 177 -0.15 -3.26 9.90
C VAL A 177 -1.05 -4.45 9.63
N PHE A 178 -2.20 -4.21 9.00
CA PHE A 178 -3.07 -5.28 8.53
C PHE A 178 -2.79 -5.55 7.05
N ASP A 179 -2.40 -6.79 6.75
CA ASP A 179 -2.11 -7.28 5.40
C ASP A 179 -2.36 -8.80 5.35
N ASP A 180 -2.77 -9.34 4.19
CA ASP A 180 -3.08 -10.77 3.99
C ASP A 180 -3.90 -11.41 5.14
N GLY A 181 -4.96 -10.73 5.60
CA GLY A 181 -5.89 -11.25 6.61
C GLY A 181 -5.38 -11.29 8.06
N HIS A 182 -4.24 -10.68 8.38
CA HIS A 182 -3.72 -10.66 9.76
C HIS A 182 -3.05 -9.34 10.14
N TRP A 183 -2.91 -9.12 11.45
CA TRP A 183 -2.19 -7.98 12.02
C TRP A 183 -0.76 -8.36 12.35
N ASP A 184 0.19 -7.59 11.82
CA ASP A 184 1.61 -7.69 12.14
C ASP A 184 2.14 -6.39 12.77
N LYS A 185 3.16 -6.51 13.63
CA LYS A 185 3.89 -5.36 14.17
C LYS A 185 5.04 -5.00 13.22
N SER A 186 4.99 -3.83 12.60
CA SER A 186 6.00 -3.36 11.64
C SER A 186 6.95 -2.33 12.26
N LYS A 187 8.17 -2.75 12.57
CA LYS A 187 9.28 -1.84 12.92
C LYS A 187 9.75 -0.99 11.74
N ASP A 188 9.66 -1.53 10.53
CA ASP A 188 10.10 -0.82 9.32
C ASP A 188 9.18 0.36 9.00
N LEU A 189 7.86 0.17 9.12
CA LEU A 189 6.90 1.27 9.02
C LEU A 189 7.15 2.29 10.13
N TRP A 190 7.35 1.83 11.38
CA TRP A 190 7.67 2.72 12.50
C TRP A 190 8.91 3.56 12.24
N ARG A 191 10.02 2.99 11.78
CA ARG A 191 11.23 3.77 11.42
C ARG A 191 10.97 4.81 10.35
N SER A 192 10.08 4.52 9.39
CA SER A 192 9.73 5.46 8.31
C SER A 192 8.82 6.60 8.76
N VAL A 193 8.12 6.41 9.89
CA VAL A 193 7.17 7.37 10.47
C VAL A 193 7.85 8.15 11.59
N ASN A 194 8.70 7.50 12.38
CA ASN A 194 9.42 8.08 13.49
C ASN A 194 10.33 9.21 12.99
N GLY A 195 10.23 10.38 13.62
CA GLY A 195 10.93 11.58 13.21
C GLY A 195 10.22 12.39 12.12
N ALA A 196 9.08 11.94 11.59
CA ALA A 196 8.24 12.80 10.75
C ALA A 196 7.71 13.95 11.62
N SER A 197 8.09 15.19 11.27
CA SER A 197 7.59 16.40 11.91
C SER A 197 6.54 17.07 11.04
N TRP A 198 5.56 17.71 11.69
CA TRP A 198 4.68 18.64 11.00
C TRP A 198 5.44 19.79 10.36
N ASP A 199 6.63 20.17 10.86
CA ASP A 199 7.45 21.24 10.27
C ASP A 199 7.93 20.90 8.86
N ASP A 200 8.08 19.61 8.53
CA ASP A 200 8.46 19.13 7.21
C ASP A 200 7.26 19.04 6.24
N VAL A 201 6.04 19.24 6.75
CA VAL A 201 4.80 19.19 5.97
C VAL A 201 4.38 20.59 5.57
N ILE A 202 4.57 20.91 4.29
CA ILE A 202 4.13 22.16 3.68
C ILE A 202 2.67 21.99 3.23
N LEU A 203 1.80 22.76 3.86
CA LEU A 203 0.37 22.86 3.58
C LEU A 203 -0.09 24.29 3.91
N ASP A 204 -1.25 24.66 3.41
CA ASP A 204 -2.00 25.83 3.87
C ASP A 204 -2.01 25.89 5.42
N PRO A 205 -1.55 27.00 6.03
CA PRO A 205 -1.39 27.10 7.49
C PRO A 205 -2.69 26.89 8.27
N GLU A 206 -3.82 27.36 7.74
CA GLU A 206 -5.12 27.22 8.39
C GLU A 206 -5.60 25.76 8.32
N MET A 207 -5.51 25.15 7.15
CA MET A 207 -5.82 23.73 6.95
C MET A 207 -4.97 22.82 7.84
N LYS A 208 -3.66 23.08 7.92
CA LYS A 208 -2.71 22.34 8.75
C LYS A 208 -3.07 22.44 10.23
N LYS A 209 -3.32 23.65 10.71
CA LYS A 209 -3.75 23.90 12.10
C LYS A 209 -5.04 23.16 12.42
N ASN A 210 -6.06 23.31 11.58
CA ASN A 210 -7.36 22.67 11.78
C ASN A 210 -7.26 21.15 11.79
N LEU A 211 -6.42 20.54 10.94
CA LEU A 211 -6.21 19.09 10.91
C LEU A 211 -5.53 18.58 12.18
N ILE A 212 -4.51 19.30 12.67
CA ILE A 212 -3.82 18.97 13.92
C ILE A 212 -4.80 19.07 15.10
N GLU A 213 -5.53 20.18 15.20
CA GLU A 213 -6.48 20.43 16.29
C GLU A 213 -7.64 19.44 16.30
N ASP A 214 -8.20 19.07 15.14
CA ASP A 214 -9.29 18.10 15.06
C ASP A 214 -8.84 16.70 15.52
N VAL A 215 -7.62 16.28 15.17
CA VAL A 215 -7.11 14.94 15.55
C VAL A 215 -6.60 14.91 16.99
N GLN A 216 -5.74 15.85 17.39
CA GLN A 216 -5.20 15.88 18.75
C GLN A 216 -6.31 16.21 19.77
N GLY A 217 -7.14 17.21 19.45
CA GLY A 217 -8.27 17.61 20.29
C GLY A 217 -9.32 16.51 20.45
N PHE A 218 -9.45 15.57 19.51
CA PHE A 218 -10.30 14.39 19.70
C PHE A 218 -9.83 13.53 20.88
N PHE A 219 -8.52 13.28 20.98
CA PHE A 219 -7.95 12.47 22.05
C PHE A 219 -7.85 13.23 23.37
N ASP A 220 -7.50 14.52 23.33
CA ASP A 220 -7.34 15.36 24.53
C ASP A 220 -8.66 15.61 25.27
N ASN A 221 -9.79 15.63 24.54
CA ASN A 221 -11.09 16.02 25.08
C ASN A 221 -12.01 14.84 25.44
N GLN A 222 -11.48 13.63 25.67
CA GLN A 222 -12.29 12.44 26.00
C GLN A 222 -13.35 12.71 27.08
N GLY A 223 -12.97 13.41 28.17
CA GLY A 223 -13.88 13.73 29.27
C GLY A 223 -15.07 14.62 28.85
N LEU A 224 -14.86 15.55 27.90
CA LEU A 224 -15.93 16.41 27.38
C LEU A 224 -16.92 15.62 26.52
N TYR A 225 -16.45 14.65 25.72
CA TYR A 225 -17.34 13.76 24.97
C TYR A 225 -18.27 12.98 25.89
N GLN A 226 -17.71 12.43 26.97
CA GLN A 226 -18.48 11.71 27.99
C GLN A 226 -19.47 12.64 28.70
N GLN A 227 -19.04 13.83 29.11
CA GLN A 227 -19.88 14.82 29.80
C GLN A 227 -21.08 15.26 28.95
N PHE A 228 -20.88 15.46 27.65
CA PHE A 228 -21.95 15.89 26.73
C PHE A 228 -22.74 14.73 26.13
N ALA A 229 -22.46 13.48 26.53
CA ALA A 229 -23.07 12.27 25.97
C ALA A 229 -22.97 12.21 24.44
N VAL A 230 -21.84 12.69 23.89
CA VAL A 230 -21.53 12.64 22.45
C VAL A 230 -20.70 11.39 22.18
N PRO A 231 -21.00 10.59 21.14
CA PRO A 231 -20.18 9.44 20.77
C PRO A 231 -18.71 9.84 20.58
N TRP A 232 -17.80 9.18 21.29
CA TRP A 232 -16.37 9.48 21.21
C TRP A 232 -15.74 8.73 20.03
N LYS A 233 -16.22 9.02 18.83
CA LYS A 233 -15.71 8.49 17.56
C LYS A 233 -15.64 9.61 16.53
N ARG A 234 -14.65 9.54 15.62
CA ARG A 234 -14.45 10.57 14.59
C ARG A 234 -13.95 9.95 13.29
N GLY A 235 -14.37 10.48 12.14
CA GLY A 235 -13.83 10.09 10.85
C GLY A 235 -13.34 11.29 10.04
N VAL A 236 -12.10 11.21 9.58
CA VAL A 236 -11.44 12.23 8.76
C VAL A 236 -11.13 11.67 7.38
N ILE A 237 -11.47 12.39 6.31
CA ILE A 237 -11.01 12.07 4.95
C ILE A 237 -10.03 13.13 4.46
N LEU A 238 -8.86 12.68 4.03
CA LEU A 238 -7.90 13.46 3.25
C LEU A 238 -8.12 13.15 1.77
N HIS A 239 -8.58 14.13 1.00
CA HIS A 239 -8.88 13.92 -0.42
C HIS A 239 -8.23 14.97 -1.31
N GLY A 240 -8.03 14.64 -2.58
CA GLY A 240 -7.53 15.58 -3.58
C GLY A 240 -6.53 14.94 -4.52
N VAL A 241 -5.91 15.75 -5.38
CA VAL A 241 -4.98 15.30 -6.42
C VAL A 241 -3.79 14.51 -5.84
N PRO A 242 -3.31 13.46 -6.53
CA PRO A 242 -2.18 12.66 -6.07
C PRO A 242 -0.90 13.49 -5.96
N GLY A 243 -0.01 13.11 -5.05
CA GLY A 243 1.30 13.76 -4.89
C GLY A 243 1.32 15.09 -4.14
N ASN A 244 0.26 15.44 -3.39
CA ASN A 244 0.18 16.71 -2.64
C ASN A 244 0.23 16.53 -1.11
N GLY A 245 0.89 15.48 -0.60
CA GLY A 245 1.21 15.38 0.83
C GLY A 245 0.19 14.69 1.73
N LYS A 246 -0.84 14.01 1.19
CA LYS A 246 -1.81 13.21 1.98
C LYS A 246 -1.11 12.16 2.87
N THR A 247 -0.33 11.27 2.28
CA THR A 247 0.43 10.22 3.01
C THR A 247 1.45 10.81 3.98
N VAL A 248 2.15 11.88 3.60
CA VAL A 248 3.13 12.54 4.50
C VAL A 248 2.42 13.14 5.72
N SER A 249 1.22 13.71 5.54
CA SER A 249 0.41 14.23 6.65
C SER A 249 -0.04 13.11 7.60
N ILE A 250 -0.43 11.94 7.05
CA ILE A 250 -0.75 10.75 7.87
C ILE A 250 0.47 10.33 8.69
N LYS A 251 1.66 10.26 8.08
CA LYS A 251 2.90 9.93 8.81
C LYS A 251 3.20 10.93 9.93
N ALA A 252 3.04 12.23 9.67
CA ALA A 252 3.23 13.27 10.69
C ALA A 252 2.21 13.13 11.84
N LEU A 253 0.94 12.81 11.54
CA LEU A 253 -0.07 12.50 12.56
C LEU A 253 0.31 11.29 13.41
N MET A 254 0.71 10.19 12.78
CA MET A 254 1.12 8.97 13.48
C MET A 254 2.31 9.24 14.41
N SER A 255 3.32 9.95 13.93
CA SER A 255 4.51 10.35 14.70
C SER A 255 4.12 11.24 15.89
N ALA A 256 3.30 12.27 15.67
CA ALA A 256 2.85 13.18 16.71
C ALA A 256 2.00 12.49 17.80
N LEU A 257 1.17 11.52 17.40
CA LEU A 257 0.33 10.76 18.33
C LEU A 257 1.13 9.73 19.14
N TYR A 258 2.15 9.12 18.53
CA TYR A 258 3.05 8.20 19.22
C TYR A 258 3.95 8.94 20.23
N GLY A 259 4.35 10.18 19.94
CA GLY A 259 5.20 11.00 20.80
C GLY A 259 4.50 11.69 21.99
N ARG A 260 3.21 11.44 22.22
CA ARG A 260 2.45 11.95 23.39
C ARG A 260 2.89 11.26 24.68
N ASP A 261 2.64 11.90 25.83
CA ASP A 261 2.85 11.28 27.16
C ASP A 261 2.06 9.97 27.29
N GLU A 262 0.81 9.99 26.84
CA GLU A 262 0.01 8.81 26.59
C GLU A 262 -0.02 8.54 25.09
N ALA A 263 0.89 7.65 24.65
CA ALA A 263 1.07 7.30 23.25
C ALA A 263 -0.21 6.67 22.68
N ILE A 264 -0.70 7.22 21.57
CA ILE A 264 -1.89 6.69 20.89
C ILE A 264 -1.46 5.72 19.78
N PRO A 265 -1.82 4.42 19.86
CA PRO A 265 -1.47 3.43 18.85
C PRO A 265 -2.07 3.78 17.48
N SER A 266 -1.26 3.57 16.44
CA SER A 266 -1.71 3.66 15.04
C SER A 266 -1.88 2.27 14.45
N LEU A 267 -3.03 2.04 13.81
CA LEU A 267 -3.40 0.81 13.12
C LEU A 267 -3.51 1.12 11.62
N TYR A 268 -2.60 0.58 10.82
CA TYR A 268 -2.51 0.86 9.39
C TYR A 268 -3.05 -0.31 8.55
N VAL A 269 -4.07 -0.06 7.75
CA VAL A 269 -4.68 -1.07 6.88
C VAL A 269 -4.16 -0.93 5.46
N LYS A 270 -3.49 -1.97 4.95
CA LYS A 270 -3.01 -2.00 3.55
C LYS A 270 -4.02 -2.58 2.58
N SER A 271 -4.71 -3.63 2.99
CA SER A 271 -5.64 -4.38 2.14
C SER A 271 -6.68 -5.10 2.99
N PHE A 272 -7.87 -5.34 2.43
CA PHE A 272 -8.86 -6.26 3.01
C PHE A 272 -8.72 -7.69 2.47
N GLU A 273 -7.94 -7.88 1.40
CA GLU A 273 -7.73 -9.19 0.79
C GLU A 273 -6.99 -10.14 1.74
N ALA A 274 -7.40 -11.40 1.72
CA ALA A 274 -6.78 -12.46 2.49
C ALA A 274 -6.81 -13.75 1.66
N ILE A 275 -5.68 -14.46 1.57
CA ILE A 275 -5.59 -15.68 0.74
C ILE A 275 -6.57 -16.78 1.22
N ARG A 276 -6.90 -16.80 2.51
CA ARG A 276 -7.64 -17.90 3.16
C ARG A 276 -8.93 -17.47 3.87
N GLN A 277 -9.31 -16.20 3.79
CA GLN A 277 -10.44 -15.64 4.52
C GLN A 277 -11.22 -14.69 3.61
N THR A 278 -12.47 -14.41 3.96
CA THR A 278 -13.27 -13.42 3.21
C THR A 278 -12.89 -12.01 3.66
N GLU A 279 -12.99 -11.04 2.75
CA GLU A 279 -12.78 -9.62 3.07
C GLU A 279 -13.74 -9.14 4.18
N GLN A 280 -14.91 -9.76 4.29
CA GLN A 280 -15.88 -9.54 5.37
C GLN A 280 -15.30 -9.89 6.75
N TYR A 281 -14.58 -11.01 6.84
CA TYR A 281 -13.87 -11.39 8.05
C TYR A 281 -12.73 -10.41 8.34
N SER A 282 -11.95 -10.03 7.32
CA SER A 282 -10.88 -9.04 7.46
C SER A 282 -11.38 -7.72 8.02
N ILE A 283 -12.45 -7.17 7.45
CA ILE A 283 -13.09 -5.93 7.92
C ILE A 283 -13.48 -6.05 9.40
N ARG A 284 -14.15 -7.14 9.78
CA ARG A 284 -14.54 -7.36 11.19
C ARG A 284 -13.32 -7.48 12.11
N ALA A 285 -12.28 -8.20 11.69
CA ALA A 285 -11.05 -8.38 12.47
C ALA A 285 -10.28 -7.06 12.64
N ILE A 286 -10.31 -6.18 11.64
CA ILE A 286 -9.69 -4.85 11.70
C ILE A 286 -10.38 -4.00 12.76
N PHE A 287 -11.72 -3.90 12.71
CA PHE A 287 -12.47 -3.08 13.66
C PHE A 287 -12.46 -3.67 15.07
N GLN A 288 -12.49 -5.00 15.23
CA GLN A 288 -12.30 -5.63 16.54
C GLN A 288 -10.96 -5.25 17.15
N LYS A 289 -9.87 -5.30 16.37
CA LYS A 289 -8.54 -4.88 16.85
C LYS A 289 -8.51 -3.40 17.22
N ALA A 290 -9.19 -2.54 16.46
CA ALA A 290 -9.32 -1.12 16.79
C ALA A 290 -10.07 -0.90 18.10
N ARG A 291 -11.15 -1.65 18.36
CA ARG A 291 -11.89 -1.63 19.62
C ARG A 291 -11.02 -2.09 20.80
N ASP A 292 -10.24 -3.16 20.61
CA ASP A 292 -9.33 -3.68 21.64
C ASP A 292 -8.16 -2.73 21.97
N MET A 293 -7.80 -1.87 21.01
CA MET A 293 -6.66 -0.94 21.11
C MET A 293 -7.10 0.51 21.40
N ALA A 294 -8.40 0.76 21.59
CA ALA A 294 -8.91 2.11 21.82
C ALA A 294 -8.34 2.69 23.13
N PRO A 295 -7.93 3.98 23.16
CA PRO A 295 -7.99 4.95 22.07
C PRO A 295 -6.93 4.71 20.98
N CYS A 296 -7.32 4.78 19.70
CA CYS A 296 -6.40 4.53 18.59
C CYS A 296 -6.71 5.36 17.33
N LEU A 297 -5.68 5.52 16.48
CA LEU A 297 -5.81 6.02 15.12
C LEU A 297 -5.90 4.85 14.13
N LEU A 298 -7.03 4.69 13.45
CA LEU A 298 -7.24 3.67 12.42
C LEU A 298 -7.12 4.28 11.01
N ILE A 299 -6.18 3.79 10.21
CA ILE A 299 -5.76 4.41 8.95
C ILE A 299 -6.14 3.51 7.78
N PHE A 300 -6.83 4.11 6.80
CA PHE A 300 -7.14 3.52 5.51
C PHE A 300 -6.53 4.38 4.40
N GLU A 301 -5.52 3.90 3.70
CA GLU A 301 -5.00 4.60 2.52
C GLU A 301 -5.69 4.14 1.23
N ASP A 302 -5.89 5.08 0.30
CA ASP A 302 -6.56 4.83 -0.98
C ASP A 302 -7.91 4.10 -0.81
N LEU A 303 -8.79 4.70 0.00
CA LEU A 303 -10.09 4.15 0.38
C LEU A 303 -10.96 3.79 -0.83
N ASP A 304 -10.80 4.50 -1.96
CA ASP A 304 -11.49 4.24 -3.22
C ASP A 304 -11.03 2.96 -3.91
N SER A 305 -9.83 2.48 -3.59
CA SER A 305 -9.31 1.19 -4.03
C SER A 305 -9.59 0.09 -3.00
N LEU A 306 -9.59 0.42 -1.70
CA LEU A 306 -9.90 -0.53 -0.63
C LEU A 306 -11.36 -0.97 -0.61
N VAL A 307 -12.32 -0.05 -0.75
CA VAL A 307 -13.76 -0.36 -0.59
C VAL A 307 -14.45 -0.54 -1.93
N ASN A 308 -14.59 -1.80 -2.36
CA ASN A 308 -15.36 -2.18 -3.55
C ASN A 308 -16.88 -2.25 -3.28
N ASP A 309 -17.68 -2.40 -4.35
CA ASP A 309 -19.15 -2.48 -4.25
C ASP A 309 -19.62 -3.69 -3.40
N ASP A 310 -18.91 -4.81 -3.47
CA ASP A 310 -19.30 -6.08 -2.83
C ASP A 310 -19.09 -6.08 -1.31
N ILE A 311 -18.07 -5.36 -0.82
CA ILE A 311 -17.73 -5.30 0.61
C ILE A 311 -18.23 -4.03 1.31
N ARG A 312 -18.71 -3.05 0.54
CA ARG A 312 -19.17 -1.74 1.04
C ARG A 312 -20.13 -1.84 2.21
N SER A 313 -21.14 -2.69 2.12
CA SER A 313 -22.15 -2.83 3.18
C SER A 313 -21.54 -3.32 4.49
N TYR A 314 -20.60 -4.26 4.43
CA TYR A 314 -19.87 -4.77 5.58
C TYR A 314 -18.97 -3.70 6.20
N PHE A 315 -18.23 -2.95 5.38
CA PHE A 315 -17.41 -1.83 5.85
C PHE A 315 -18.27 -0.77 6.55
N LEU A 316 -19.39 -0.37 5.94
CA LEU A 316 -20.28 0.64 6.52
C LEU A 316 -20.94 0.18 7.84
N ASN A 317 -21.25 -1.11 7.98
CA ASN A 317 -21.80 -1.65 9.21
C ASN A 317 -20.81 -1.54 10.38
N GLU A 318 -19.52 -1.82 10.12
CA GLU A 318 -18.48 -1.65 11.14
C GLU A 318 -18.20 -0.18 11.46
N VAL A 319 -18.20 0.71 10.46
CA VAL A 319 -18.04 2.17 10.66
C VAL A 319 -19.19 2.77 11.47
N ASP A 320 -20.43 2.37 11.17
CA ASP A 320 -21.61 2.81 11.92
C ASP A 320 -21.60 2.30 13.35
N GLY A 321 -21.02 1.11 13.58
CA GLY A 321 -20.79 0.54 14.90
C GLY A 321 -22.08 0.10 15.58
N LEU A 322 -22.60 -1.09 15.23
CA LEU A 322 -23.54 -1.79 16.12
C LEU A 322 -22.88 -2.13 17.47
N GLU A 323 -21.56 -2.32 17.46
CA GLU A 323 -20.68 -2.40 18.62
C GLU A 323 -20.06 -1.02 18.90
N SER A 324 -19.71 -0.71 20.16
CA SER A 324 -19.15 0.62 20.50
C SER A 324 -17.77 0.82 19.86
N ASN A 325 -17.66 1.86 19.04
CA ASN A 325 -16.41 2.36 18.44
C ASN A 325 -15.82 3.54 19.23
N ASP A 326 -16.11 3.62 20.54
CA ASP A 326 -15.58 4.69 21.40
C ASP A 326 -14.04 4.67 21.44
N GLY A 327 -13.43 5.85 21.33
CA GLY A 327 -11.98 6.05 21.30
C GLY A 327 -11.32 5.83 19.94
N ILE A 328 -12.08 5.51 18.90
CA ILE A 328 -11.54 5.27 17.56
C ILE A 328 -11.65 6.54 16.70
N LEU A 329 -10.50 7.05 16.25
CA LEU A 329 -10.44 8.03 15.16
C LEU A 329 -10.03 7.32 13.88
N MET A 330 -10.89 7.36 12.87
CA MET A 330 -10.60 6.85 11.53
C MET A 330 -10.05 7.95 10.64
N ILE A 331 -8.97 7.67 9.91
CA ILE A 331 -8.47 8.55 8.85
C ILE A 331 -8.39 7.79 7.53
N GLY A 332 -9.05 8.32 6.52
CA GLY A 332 -9.05 7.78 5.15
C GLY A 332 -8.32 8.71 4.20
N SER A 333 -7.46 8.19 3.31
CA SER A 333 -6.98 8.96 2.15
C SER A 333 -7.69 8.51 0.87
N THR A 334 -7.92 9.43 -0.06
CA THR A 334 -8.43 9.10 -1.40
C THR A 334 -7.97 10.12 -2.44
N ASN A 335 -7.77 9.66 -3.67
CA ASN A 335 -7.51 10.56 -4.80
C ASN A 335 -8.82 11.01 -5.49
N HIS A 336 -9.92 10.28 -5.27
CA HIS A 336 -11.18 10.45 -5.98
C HIS A 336 -12.36 10.42 -5.01
N LEU A 337 -12.64 11.56 -4.36
CA LEU A 337 -13.78 11.69 -3.43
C LEU A 337 -15.12 11.38 -4.11
N ASP A 338 -15.21 11.64 -5.42
CA ASP A 338 -16.38 11.38 -6.27
C ASP A 338 -16.61 9.89 -6.57
N LYS A 339 -15.56 9.06 -6.53
CA LYS A 339 -15.65 7.60 -6.69
C LYS A 339 -16.06 6.90 -5.39
N LEU A 340 -15.89 7.56 -4.24
CA LEU A 340 -16.33 7.00 -2.96
C LEU A 340 -17.86 6.95 -2.89
N ASP A 341 -18.35 5.90 -2.24
CA ASP A 341 -19.78 5.74 -2.00
C ASP A 341 -20.37 6.97 -1.29
N PRO A 342 -21.52 7.50 -1.73
CA PRO A 342 -22.14 8.65 -1.10
C PRO A 342 -22.43 8.46 0.39
N ALA A 343 -22.65 7.23 0.85
CA ALA A 343 -22.87 6.93 2.25
C ALA A 343 -21.56 6.97 3.06
N ILE A 344 -20.39 6.73 2.45
CA ILE A 344 -19.08 7.00 3.08
C ILE A 344 -18.79 8.50 3.06
N ALA A 345 -18.94 9.12 1.88
CA ALA A 345 -18.49 10.48 1.64
C ALA A 345 -19.44 11.55 2.18
N LYS A 346 -20.76 11.36 2.19
CA LYS A 346 -21.73 12.44 2.49
C LYS A 346 -22.49 12.27 3.79
N ARG A 347 -22.53 11.06 4.37
CA ARG A 347 -23.33 10.79 5.56
C ARG A 347 -22.60 11.27 6.83
N PRO A 348 -23.21 12.15 7.64
CA PRO A 348 -22.64 12.55 8.93
C PRO A 348 -22.44 11.35 9.86
N SER A 349 -21.55 11.47 10.86
CA SER A 349 -21.18 10.44 11.85
C SER A 349 -20.26 9.31 11.35
N ARG A 350 -19.97 9.23 10.04
CA ARG A 350 -18.98 8.30 9.47
C ARG A 350 -17.65 9.01 9.29
N PHE A 351 -17.46 9.62 8.11
CA PHE A 351 -16.37 10.54 7.83
C PHE A 351 -16.89 11.97 7.76
N ASP A 352 -16.99 12.58 8.93
CA ASP A 352 -17.62 13.87 9.16
C ASP A 352 -16.69 15.06 8.90
N ARG A 353 -15.36 14.86 8.96
CA ARG A 353 -14.36 15.88 8.61
C ARG A 353 -13.68 15.57 7.28
N LYS A 354 -13.44 16.60 6.47
CA LYS A 354 -12.82 16.48 5.14
C LYS A 354 -11.81 17.57 4.92
N TYR A 355 -10.64 17.18 4.44
CA TYR A 355 -9.54 18.06 4.13
C TYR A 355 -9.17 17.89 2.65
N HIS A 356 -9.30 18.98 1.90
CA HIS A 356 -9.04 18.99 0.47
C HIS A 356 -7.60 19.44 0.18
N PHE A 357 -6.76 18.48 -0.21
CA PHE A 357 -5.38 18.69 -0.65
C PHE A 357 -5.37 19.12 -2.11
N LYS A 358 -5.25 20.43 -2.33
CA LYS A 358 -5.20 21.05 -3.65
C LYS A 358 -3.78 21.01 -4.22
N ILE A 359 -3.66 21.41 -5.48
CA ILE A 359 -2.35 21.77 -6.08
C ILE A 359 -1.78 22.94 -5.26
N PRO A 360 -0.48 22.93 -4.91
CA PRO A 360 0.11 23.96 -4.07
C PRO A 360 0.03 25.34 -4.73
N SER A 361 -0.32 26.35 -3.93
CA SER A 361 -0.27 27.77 -4.25
C SER A 361 1.16 28.25 -4.47
N GLU A 362 1.35 29.41 -5.10
CA GLU A 362 2.69 30.01 -5.29
C GLU A 362 3.44 30.14 -3.95
N ALA A 363 2.75 30.52 -2.88
CA ALA A 363 3.35 30.61 -1.53
C ALA A 363 3.86 29.25 -1.03
N GLU A 364 3.08 28.18 -1.20
CA GLU A 364 3.49 26.82 -0.82
C GLU A 364 4.63 26.30 -1.70
N ARG A 365 4.62 26.60 -3.00
CA ARG A 365 5.73 26.25 -3.90
C ARG A 365 7.01 26.99 -3.53
N ASN A 366 6.91 28.24 -3.11
CA ASN A 366 8.05 29.01 -2.61
C ASN A 366 8.61 28.40 -1.31
N LEU A 367 7.76 28.00 -0.37
CA LEU A 367 8.18 27.26 0.83
C LEU A 367 8.88 25.94 0.47
N TYR A 368 8.40 25.25 -0.57
CA TYR A 368 9.01 24.01 -1.05
C TYR A 368 10.39 24.24 -1.68
N ALA A 369 10.54 25.31 -2.47
CA ALA A 369 11.84 25.72 -2.99
C ALA A 369 12.80 26.13 -1.86
N GLU A 370 12.31 26.82 -0.84
CA GLU A 370 13.08 27.18 0.36
C GLU A 370 13.53 25.94 1.16
N TYR A 371 12.69 24.91 1.24
CA TYR A 371 13.08 23.61 1.81
C TYR A 371 14.29 23.01 1.08
N TRP A 372 14.25 22.99 -0.27
CA TRP A 372 15.39 22.50 -1.06
C TRP A 372 16.62 23.41 -0.94
N ARG A 373 16.44 24.73 -0.86
CA ARG A 373 17.52 25.68 -0.60
C ARG A 373 18.26 25.36 0.69
N LYS A 374 17.54 25.17 1.80
CA LYS A 374 18.13 24.77 3.09
C LYS A 374 18.85 23.43 3.02
N LYS A 375 18.25 22.45 2.33
CA LYS A 375 18.85 21.13 2.13
C LYS A 375 20.16 21.19 1.34
N LEU A 376 20.27 22.12 0.39
CA LEU A 376 21.45 22.32 -0.45
C LEU A 376 22.44 23.36 0.11
N ALA A 377 22.11 24.05 1.20
CA ALA A 377 22.91 25.15 1.74
C ALA A 377 24.35 24.75 2.11
N ASN A 378 24.56 23.49 2.51
CA ASN A 378 25.90 22.97 2.84
C ASN A 378 26.70 22.52 1.62
N ASN A 379 26.15 22.63 0.41
CA ASN A 379 26.80 22.19 -0.82
C ASN A 379 27.47 23.38 -1.52
N GLY A 380 28.79 23.51 -1.39
CA GLY A 380 29.56 24.62 -1.99
C GLY A 380 29.60 24.63 -3.52
N SER A 381 29.08 23.59 -4.18
CA SER A 381 29.02 23.48 -5.64
C SER A 381 27.72 24.00 -6.27
N ILE A 382 26.71 24.32 -5.46
CA ILE A 382 25.39 24.75 -5.96
C ILE A 382 25.03 26.09 -5.33
N GLU A 383 24.91 27.11 -6.16
CA GLU A 383 24.44 28.42 -5.73
C GLU A 383 22.92 28.50 -5.85
N PHE A 384 22.23 28.53 -4.71
CA PHE A 384 20.77 28.70 -4.63
C PHE A 384 20.42 29.93 -3.79
N PRO A 385 20.43 31.15 -4.38
CA PRO A 385 20.07 32.38 -3.69
C PRO A 385 18.59 32.40 -3.29
N ALA A 386 18.25 33.14 -2.22
CA ALA A 386 16.87 33.24 -1.73
C ALA A 386 15.90 33.82 -2.78
N GLU A 387 16.37 34.72 -3.65
CA GLU A 387 15.55 35.31 -4.73
C GLU A 387 15.10 34.26 -5.75
N LEU A 388 15.89 33.20 -5.95
CA LEU A 388 15.61 32.14 -6.91
C LEU A 388 14.44 31.26 -6.48
N THR A 389 14.13 31.15 -5.18
CA THR A 389 12.98 30.36 -4.70
C THR A 389 11.66 30.95 -5.22
N SER A 390 11.58 32.28 -5.26
CA SER A 390 10.40 33.00 -5.76
C SER A 390 10.24 32.85 -7.27
N ILE A 391 11.35 32.83 -8.02
CA ILE A 391 11.35 32.60 -9.47
C ILE A 391 10.88 31.16 -9.76
N VAL A 392 11.44 30.16 -9.08
CA VAL A 392 11.03 28.75 -9.23
C VAL A 392 9.55 28.57 -8.90
N ALA A 393 9.04 29.21 -7.85
CA ALA A 393 7.63 29.12 -7.47
C ALA A 393 6.68 29.65 -8.56
N LYS A 394 7.07 30.71 -9.27
CA LYS A 394 6.31 31.28 -10.39
C LYS A 394 6.37 30.39 -11.64
N LEU A 395 7.55 29.84 -11.95
CA LEU A 395 7.74 28.97 -13.12
C LEU A 395 7.07 27.59 -12.99
N THR A 396 6.75 27.15 -11.77
CA THR A 396 6.20 25.81 -11.48
C THR A 396 4.68 25.84 -11.23
N GLU A 397 3.97 26.76 -11.87
CA GLU A 397 2.51 26.83 -11.77
C GLU A 397 1.86 25.51 -12.23
N GLY A 398 0.93 25.00 -11.42
CA GLY A 398 0.23 23.73 -11.69
C GLY A 398 0.96 22.48 -11.22
N PHE A 399 2.21 22.57 -10.76
CA PHE A 399 2.96 21.40 -10.30
C PHE A 399 2.45 20.92 -8.94
N SER A 400 2.31 19.60 -8.77
CA SER A 400 2.13 18.98 -7.45
C SER A 400 3.45 18.94 -6.68
N PHE A 401 3.41 18.69 -5.37
CA PHE A 401 4.66 18.49 -4.61
C PHE A 401 5.48 17.29 -5.11
N ALA A 402 4.84 16.26 -5.67
CA ALA A 402 5.55 15.16 -6.32
C ALA A 402 6.30 15.62 -7.58
N TYR A 403 5.68 16.44 -8.44
CA TYR A 403 6.34 17.03 -9.60
C TYR A 403 7.47 18.00 -9.21
N LEU A 404 7.26 18.81 -8.16
CA LEU A 404 8.32 19.68 -7.62
C LEU A 404 9.50 18.86 -7.08
N LYS A 405 9.23 17.76 -6.38
CA LYS A 405 10.29 16.84 -5.92
C LYS A 405 11.07 16.29 -7.11
N GLU A 406 10.37 15.82 -8.14
CA GLU A 406 10.98 15.27 -9.35
C GLU A 406 11.83 16.32 -10.06
N LEU A 407 11.33 17.56 -10.19
CA LEU A 407 12.06 18.69 -10.76
C LEU A 407 13.44 18.89 -10.09
N PHE A 408 13.47 18.98 -8.76
CA PHE A 408 14.73 19.16 -8.04
C PHE A 408 15.65 17.93 -8.17
N VAL A 409 15.10 16.72 -8.13
CA VAL A 409 15.88 15.48 -8.30
C VAL A 409 16.49 15.39 -9.69
N MET A 410 15.71 15.63 -10.75
CA MET A 410 16.19 15.65 -12.14
C MET A 410 17.24 16.72 -12.35
N ALA A 411 17.02 17.93 -11.83
CA ALA A 411 18.00 19.01 -11.93
C ALA A 411 19.34 18.63 -11.27
N LEU A 412 19.31 18.08 -10.06
CA LEU A 412 20.51 17.64 -9.35
C LEU A 412 21.20 16.46 -10.06
N LEU A 413 20.45 15.50 -10.59
CA LEU A 413 21.01 14.38 -11.35
C LEU A 413 21.69 14.84 -12.64
N SER A 414 21.15 15.83 -13.33
CA SER A 414 21.78 16.45 -14.50
C SER A 414 23.11 17.11 -14.12
N LEU A 415 23.16 17.81 -12.98
CA LEU A 415 24.41 18.38 -12.47
C LEU A 415 25.45 17.29 -12.13
N VAL A 416 25.02 16.20 -11.50
CA VAL A 416 25.90 15.06 -11.16
C VAL A 416 26.45 14.37 -12.42
N ARG A 417 25.67 14.30 -13.50
CA ARG A 417 26.09 13.72 -14.78
C ARG A 417 27.07 14.61 -15.56
N GLY A 418 27.38 15.82 -15.06
CA GLY A 418 28.38 16.71 -15.64
C GLY A 418 27.88 17.55 -16.81
N PHE A 419 26.55 17.69 -16.97
CA PHE A 419 26.00 18.63 -17.93
C PHE A 419 26.41 20.07 -17.56
N LYS A 420 26.95 20.81 -18.52
CA LYS A 420 27.36 22.21 -18.35
C LYS A 420 26.23 23.14 -18.78
N ALA A 421 26.26 24.39 -18.33
CA ALA A 421 25.29 25.42 -18.72
C ALA A 421 25.15 25.53 -20.26
N ASP A 422 26.24 25.30 -20.99
CA ASP A 422 26.30 25.37 -22.45
C ASP A 422 25.59 24.22 -23.17
N ASP A 423 25.26 23.12 -22.48
CA ASP A 423 24.49 22.00 -23.06
C ASP A 423 22.98 22.31 -23.09
N PHE A 424 22.56 23.41 -22.46
CA PHE A 424 21.17 23.85 -22.35
C PHE A 424 21.01 25.21 -23.04
N GLU A 425 21.15 25.24 -24.36
CA GLU A 425 20.79 26.43 -25.13
C GLU A 425 19.31 26.76 -24.88
N ILE A 426 19.08 27.97 -24.33
CA ILE A 426 17.77 28.57 -24.24
C ILE A 426 17.41 28.96 -25.66
N VAL A 427 16.76 28.08 -26.40
CA VAL A 427 16.16 28.43 -27.68
C VAL A 427 15.09 29.47 -27.39
N ASP A 428 15.33 30.71 -27.82
CA ASP A 428 14.38 31.81 -27.73
C ASP A 428 13.12 31.48 -28.54
N LYS A 429 11.99 32.06 -28.13
CA LYS A 429 10.64 31.79 -28.64
C LYS A 429 10.51 31.85 -30.18
N ASP A 430 11.42 32.54 -30.84
CA ASP A 430 11.36 32.78 -32.28
C ASP A 430 11.89 31.60 -33.11
N GLU A 431 12.73 30.71 -32.54
CA GLU A 431 13.23 29.52 -33.25
C GLU A 431 12.31 28.28 -33.12
N ALA A 432 11.53 28.19 -32.03
CA ALA A 432 10.50 27.16 -31.88
C ALA A 432 9.28 27.40 -32.80
N ALA A 433 9.07 28.64 -33.22
CA ALA A 433 8.06 29.01 -34.22
C ALA A 433 8.53 28.68 -35.65
N SER A 434 9.81 28.86 -35.96
CA SER A 434 10.37 28.55 -37.28
C SER A 434 10.59 27.04 -37.53
N ALA A 435 10.68 26.22 -36.47
CA ALA A 435 10.80 24.77 -36.61
C ALA A 435 9.49 24.04 -36.98
N ASN A 436 8.36 24.76 -37.08
CA ASN A 436 7.04 24.20 -37.43
C ASN A 436 6.49 24.65 -38.79
N GLU A 437 7.31 25.27 -39.65
CA GLU A 437 6.88 25.67 -41.02
C GLU A 437 7.61 24.97 -42.17
N ASP A 438 8.55 24.04 -41.91
CA ASP A 438 9.19 23.22 -42.96
C ASP A 438 8.76 21.74 -42.87
N ASP A 439 7.46 21.47 -43.09
CA ASP A 439 7.01 20.19 -43.66
C ASP A 439 5.76 20.41 -44.53
N THR A 440 5.95 21.14 -45.62
CA THR A 440 5.06 21.04 -46.78
C THR A 440 5.85 20.41 -47.92
N THR A 441 5.59 19.13 -48.16
CA THR A 441 6.04 18.40 -49.34
C THR A 441 5.63 19.14 -50.62
N ASP A 442 6.63 19.62 -51.35
CA ASP A 442 6.58 20.18 -52.70
C ASP A 442 6.05 19.13 -53.72
N PRO A 443 4.92 19.35 -54.41
CA PRO A 443 4.37 18.42 -55.37
C PRO A 443 4.90 18.64 -56.80
N ASN A 444 6.21 18.95 -56.98
CA ASN A 444 6.77 19.04 -58.32
C ASN A 444 8.26 18.64 -58.42
N LYS A 445 8.54 17.33 -58.47
CA LYS A 445 9.82 16.80 -58.98
C LYS A 445 9.57 15.54 -59.82
N PRO A 446 10.22 15.39 -61.00
CA PRO A 446 9.71 14.56 -62.09
C PRO A 446 9.93 13.07 -61.87
N ALA A 447 8.97 12.28 -62.37
CA ALA A 447 8.98 10.83 -62.39
C ALA A 447 9.97 10.26 -63.43
N ASP A 448 10.70 9.23 -63.00
CA ASP A 448 11.54 8.35 -63.82
C ASP A 448 10.64 7.46 -64.72
N PRO A 449 10.93 7.29 -66.03
CA PRO A 449 10.01 6.67 -66.97
C PRO A 449 10.34 5.20 -67.17
N ASN A 450 9.48 4.29 -66.69
CA ASN A 450 9.06 3.17 -67.54
C ASN A 450 7.77 2.52 -67.04
N ALA A 451 6.84 2.34 -67.96
CA ALA A 451 5.49 1.84 -67.77
C ALA A 451 5.39 0.35 -68.11
N GLU A 452 4.40 -0.33 -67.50
CA GLU A 452 3.50 -1.36 -68.08
C GLU A 452 2.55 -1.82 -66.94
N ALA A 453 1.29 -1.38 -66.88
CA ALA A 453 0.08 -1.85 -67.59
C ALA A 453 -0.71 -2.91 -66.81
N GLU A 454 -1.94 -2.58 -66.35
CA GLU A 454 -3.19 -3.28 -66.72
C GLU A 454 -4.47 -2.63 -66.11
N LYS A 455 -5.55 -2.65 -66.90
CA LYS A 455 -6.84 -1.95 -66.71
C LYS A 455 -7.89 -2.82 -66.00
N CYS A 456 -8.93 -2.19 -65.43
CA CYS A 456 -10.32 -2.62 -65.66
C CYS A 456 -11.35 -1.50 -65.40
N THR A 457 -12.31 -1.35 -66.31
CA THR A 457 -13.45 -0.43 -66.28
C THR A 457 -14.72 -1.19 -66.65
N CYS A 458 -15.81 -1.10 -65.89
CA CYS A 458 -17.15 -1.28 -66.44
C CYS A 458 -18.26 -0.63 -65.58
N ALA A 459 -19.14 0.09 -66.28
CA ALA A 459 -20.44 0.57 -65.82
C ALA A 459 -21.54 -0.27 -66.51
N THR A 460 -22.59 -0.66 -65.77
CA THR A 460 -23.60 -1.62 -66.25
C THR A 460 -24.87 -0.91 -66.78
N VAL A 461 -25.35 -1.31 -67.95
CA VAL A 461 -26.55 -0.81 -68.65
C VAL A 461 -27.68 -1.87 -68.58
N CYS A 462 -28.94 -1.45 -68.49
CA CYS A 462 -30.12 -2.34 -68.40
C CYS A 462 -30.42 -3.08 -69.72
N HIS A 463 -30.65 -4.40 -69.64
CA HIS A 463 -30.66 -5.34 -70.77
C HIS A 463 -31.98 -5.49 -71.55
N THR A 464 -33.00 -4.69 -71.25
CA THR A 464 -34.33 -4.84 -71.90
C THR A 464 -34.76 -3.62 -72.73
N CYS A 465 -34.22 -2.43 -72.46
CA CYS A 465 -34.54 -1.21 -73.22
C CYS A 465 -33.34 -0.33 -73.57
N HIS A 466 -32.12 -0.78 -73.24
CA HIS A 466 -30.83 -0.18 -73.63
C HIS A 466 -30.69 1.35 -73.43
N LYS A 467 -31.41 1.94 -72.47
CA LYS A 467 -31.20 3.33 -72.02
C LYS A 467 -30.54 3.39 -70.63
N LEU A 468 -29.70 4.41 -70.45
CA LEU A 468 -29.06 4.79 -69.18
C LEU A 468 -30.10 5.28 -68.17
N LEU A 469 -30.01 4.82 -66.92
CA LEU A 469 -30.85 5.31 -65.80
C LEU A 469 -30.26 6.63 -65.23
N PRO A 470 -31.05 7.69 -65.00
CA PRO A 470 -30.60 8.86 -64.24
C PRO A 470 -30.81 8.72 -62.71
N LYS A 471 -29.93 9.41 -61.94
CA LYS A 471 -29.73 9.41 -60.47
C LYS A 471 -30.88 10.00 -59.62
N PRO A 472 -30.84 9.84 -58.27
CA PRO A 472 -31.30 10.89 -57.35
C PRO A 472 -30.24 11.35 -56.31
N SER A 473 -30.36 12.61 -55.90
CA SER A 473 -29.55 13.44 -54.97
C SER A 473 -29.80 13.15 -53.48
N PRO A 474 -28.92 13.57 -52.54
CA PRO A 474 -29.25 13.63 -51.11
C PRO A 474 -29.63 15.04 -50.64
N ASP A 475 -30.82 15.16 -50.04
CA ASP A 475 -31.32 16.31 -49.28
C ASP A 475 -30.83 16.29 -47.82
N SER A 476 -30.46 17.48 -47.35
CA SER A 476 -30.47 18.04 -45.98
C SER A 476 -30.52 17.09 -44.76
N ALA A 477 -29.36 16.79 -44.16
CA ALA A 477 -29.24 16.35 -42.75
C ALA A 477 -27.90 16.70 -42.04
N ASP A 478 -26.99 17.48 -42.64
CA ASP A 478 -25.63 17.69 -42.10
C ASP A 478 -25.36 19.08 -41.48
N ALA A 479 -26.33 19.99 -41.46
CA ALA A 479 -26.11 21.36 -40.96
C ALA A 479 -26.22 21.55 -39.44
N LYS A 480 -26.45 20.49 -38.63
CA LYS A 480 -26.55 20.58 -37.16
C LYS A 480 -25.43 19.87 -36.40
N LYS A 481 -24.55 19.13 -37.08
CA LYS A 481 -23.43 18.41 -36.45
C LYS A 481 -22.13 19.21 -36.48
N ASP A 482 -22.00 20.12 -37.43
CA ASP A 482 -20.79 20.94 -37.60
C ASP A 482 -20.69 22.12 -36.61
N ASP A 483 -21.79 22.58 -36.01
CA ASP A 483 -21.78 23.66 -35.02
C ASP A 483 -21.48 23.16 -33.59
N GLU A 484 -21.97 21.97 -33.21
CA GLU A 484 -21.60 21.34 -31.92
C GLU A 484 -20.13 20.90 -31.91
N ASP A 485 -19.59 20.43 -33.03
CA ASP A 485 -18.16 20.08 -33.16
C ASP A 485 -17.26 21.32 -33.20
N LYS A 486 -17.74 22.47 -33.67
CA LYS A 486 -16.98 23.74 -33.62
C LYS A 486 -17.02 24.38 -32.24
N GLU A 487 -18.11 24.26 -31.50
CA GLU A 487 -18.20 24.73 -30.11
C GLU A 487 -17.39 23.81 -29.16
N ALA A 488 -17.40 22.50 -29.39
CA ALA A 488 -16.53 21.55 -28.70
C ALA A 488 -15.04 21.78 -29.02
N LYS A 489 -14.67 22.02 -30.30
CA LYS A 489 -13.30 22.37 -30.69
C LYS A 489 -12.86 23.77 -30.24
N SER A 490 -13.79 24.69 -30.05
CA SER A 490 -13.56 26.02 -29.47
C SER A 490 -13.29 25.94 -27.96
N GLN A 491 -14.02 25.08 -27.25
CA GLN A 491 -13.80 24.81 -25.83
C GLN A 491 -12.55 23.94 -25.56
N LEU A 492 -12.18 23.05 -26.48
CA LEU A 492 -10.96 22.21 -26.41
C LEU A 492 -9.65 22.96 -26.75
N LYS A 493 -9.70 24.21 -27.23
CA LYS A 493 -8.50 25.02 -27.55
C LYS A 493 -7.87 25.75 -26.35
N LYS A 494 -8.39 25.57 -25.14
CA LYS A 494 -7.77 26.08 -23.90
C LYS A 494 -7.30 24.92 -23.03
N ASN A 495 -6.03 24.58 -23.15
CA ASN A 495 -5.14 24.07 -22.09
C ASN A 495 -3.83 23.59 -22.76
N LYS A 496 -3.11 24.53 -23.36
CA LYS A 496 -1.67 24.39 -23.54
C LYS A 496 -1.10 25.08 -22.31
N LEU A 497 -0.47 24.37 -21.39
CA LEU A 497 0.19 25.00 -20.23
C LEU A 497 1.42 25.73 -20.76
N VAL A 498 1.22 26.96 -21.22
CA VAL A 498 2.32 27.82 -21.68
C VAL A 498 3.13 28.20 -20.46
N MET A 499 4.43 27.91 -20.50
CA MET A 499 5.37 28.24 -19.44
C MET A 499 5.22 29.72 -19.03
N PRO A 500 5.00 30.04 -17.75
CA PRO A 500 4.85 31.42 -17.30
C PRO A 500 6.08 32.25 -17.66
N THR A 501 5.88 33.43 -18.25
CA THR A 501 6.97 34.38 -18.45
C THR A 501 7.27 35.09 -17.13
N VAL A 502 8.46 34.86 -16.58
CA VAL A 502 8.92 35.45 -15.32
C VAL A 502 10.15 36.29 -15.59
N ASP A 503 10.16 37.54 -15.12
CA ASP A 503 11.33 38.41 -15.22
C ASP A 503 12.44 37.90 -14.30
N VAL A 504 13.56 37.48 -14.91
CA VAL A 504 14.75 37.01 -14.19
C VAL A 504 15.76 38.16 -14.10
N PRO A 505 16.24 38.54 -12.90
CA PRO A 505 17.30 39.53 -12.76
C PRO A 505 18.58 39.14 -13.51
N GLU A 506 19.26 40.10 -14.15
CA GLU A 506 20.47 39.85 -14.97
C GLU A 506 21.56 39.08 -14.21
N HIS A 507 21.74 39.35 -12.91
CA HIS A 507 22.74 38.67 -12.09
C HIS A 507 22.44 37.17 -11.83
N LEU A 508 21.19 36.72 -12.04
CA LEU A 508 20.77 35.32 -11.91
C LEU A 508 20.66 34.61 -13.25
N ALA A 509 20.74 35.32 -14.38
CA ALA A 509 20.60 34.74 -15.72
C ALA A 509 21.66 33.65 -16.00
N GLU A 510 22.87 33.84 -15.47
CA GLU A 510 24.00 32.90 -15.58
C GLU A 510 24.04 31.84 -14.47
N ASN A 511 23.05 31.82 -13.56
CA ASN A 511 22.99 30.80 -12.51
C ASN A 511 22.74 29.42 -13.12
N LEU A 512 23.70 28.51 -12.94
CA LEU A 512 23.65 27.15 -13.48
C LEU A 512 22.40 26.38 -13.03
N LEU A 513 22.03 26.50 -11.75
CA LEU A 513 20.85 25.84 -11.21
C LEU A 513 19.56 26.36 -11.86
N LEU A 514 19.47 27.67 -12.11
CA LEU A 514 18.31 28.26 -12.80
C LEU A 514 18.18 27.77 -14.24
N LYS A 515 19.29 27.72 -15.00
CA LYS A 515 19.29 27.20 -16.38
C LYS A 515 18.81 25.75 -16.43
N VAL A 516 19.37 24.90 -15.56
CA VAL A 516 19.00 23.48 -15.47
C VAL A 516 17.54 23.32 -15.05
N ILE A 517 17.09 24.01 -13.99
CA ILE A 517 15.70 23.94 -13.51
C ILE A 517 14.74 24.39 -14.61
N THR A 518 15.03 25.51 -15.29
CA THR A 518 14.16 26.02 -16.37
C THR A 518 14.04 25.01 -17.51
N HIS A 519 15.14 24.35 -17.88
CA HIS A 519 15.12 23.29 -18.88
C HIS A 519 14.29 22.08 -18.42
N GLN A 520 14.46 21.61 -17.18
CA GLN A 520 13.69 20.50 -16.63
C GLN A 520 12.19 20.83 -16.48
N ILE A 521 11.84 22.09 -16.15
CA ILE A 521 10.45 22.55 -16.11
C ILE A 521 9.78 22.41 -17.48
N ARG A 522 10.48 22.74 -18.58
CA ARG A 522 9.96 22.56 -19.95
C ARG A 522 9.66 21.10 -20.27
N ILE A 523 10.57 20.19 -19.88
CA ILE A 523 10.39 18.74 -20.08
C ILE A 523 9.16 18.26 -19.31
N LEU A 524 9.07 18.60 -18.02
CA LEU A 524 7.95 18.18 -17.17
C LEU A 524 6.61 18.76 -17.64
N HIS A 525 6.57 20.00 -18.13
CA HIS A 525 5.36 20.55 -18.73
C HIS A 525 4.94 19.81 -20.00
N ALA A 526 5.88 19.42 -20.86
CA ALA A 526 5.58 18.62 -22.05
C ALA A 526 5.01 17.23 -21.68
N ASP A 527 5.54 16.61 -20.63
CA ASP A 527 5.04 15.32 -20.12
C ASP A 527 3.65 15.45 -19.49
N MET A 528 3.36 16.56 -18.79
CA MET A 528 2.03 16.84 -18.26
C MET A 528 1.00 17.04 -19.38
N ASP A 529 1.38 17.72 -20.47
CA ASP A 529 0.51 17.99 -21.62
C ASP A 529 0.24 16.74 -22.48
N ASN A 530 1.13 15.73 -22.45
CA ASN A 530 0.98 14.47 -23.19
C ASN A 530 0.04 13.43 -22.54
N THR A 531 -0.69 13.79 -21.48
CA THR A 531 -1.61 12.86 -20.78
C THR A 531 -3.05 12.82 -21.34
N LYS A 532 -3.28 13.19 -22.61
CA LYS A 532 -4.57 12.99 -23.30
C LYS A 532 -4.51 11.84 -24.31
N GLU A 533 -5.32 10.82 -24.03
CA GLU A 533 -5.70 9.65 -24.84
C GLU A 533 -4.88 8.34 -24.70
N GLU A 534 -4.94 7.72 -23.52
CA GLU A 534 -5.39 6.32 -23.47
C GLU A 534 -6.80 6.29 -22.88
N ALA A 535 -7.80 6.49 -23.73
CA ALA A 535 -9.15 6.09 -23.41
C ALA A 535 -9.17 4.56 -23.26
N TRP A 536 -9.11 4.07 -22.02
CA TRP A 536 -9.43 2.69 -21.71
C TRP A 536 -10.81 2.38 -22.29
N PRO A 537 -11.00 1.31 -23.09
CA PRO A 537 -12.23 1.12 -23.82
C PRO A 537 -13.37 0.74 -22.87
N THR A 538 -14.12 1.74 -22.39
CA THR A 538 -15.47 1.53 -21.87
C THR A 538 -16.41 1.29 -23.04
N SER A 539 -16.44 0.05 -23.54
CA SER A 539 -17.60 -0.43 -24.28
C SER A 539 -17.94 -1.86 -23.90
N LYS A 540 -19.09 -2.01 -23.23
CA LYS A 540 -19.88 -3.23 -23.26
C LYS A 540 -20.16 -3.57 -24.73
N LYS A 541 -19.39 -4.49 -25.30
CA LYS A 541 -19.87 -5.35 -26.40
C LYS A 541 -19.84 -6.78 -25.89
N GLY A 542 -21.02 -7.38 -25.81
CA GLY A 542 -21.17 -8.78 -25.44
C GLY A 542 -20.33 -9.66 -26.37
N ILE A 543 -19.32 -10.30 -25.80
CA ILE A 543 -18.59 -11.38 -26.48
C ILE A 543 -19.40 -12.65 -26.24
N SER A 544 -20.10 -13.05 -27.30
CA SER A 544 -20.73 -14.35 -27.40
C SER A 544 -19.69 -15.46 -27.22
N GLY A 545 -20.07 -16.50 -26.48
CA GLY A 545 -19.19 -17.62 -26.14
C GLY A 545 -18.61 -18.30 -27.36
N LYS A 546 -17.28 -18.28 -27.49
CA LYS A 546 -16.50 -19.26 -28.27
C LYS A 546 -14.98 -19.30 -27.98
N THR A 547 -14.44 -18.45 -27.11
CA THR A 547 -12.98 -18.39 -26.83
C THR A 547 -12.52 -19.03 -25.52
N ALA A 548 -13.42 -19.59 -24.69
CA ALA A 548 -13.06 -20.27 -23.44
C ALA A 548 -12.48 -21.70 -23.62
N ARG A 549 -12.33 -22.21 -24.86
CA ARG A 549 -11.88 -23.60 -25.12
C ARG A 549 -10.43 -23.74 -25.59
N ALA A 550 -9.71 -22.63 -25.84
CA ALA A 550 -8.34 -22.66 -26.36
C ALA A 550 -7.24 -22.55 -25.28
N MET A 551 -7.51 -21.95 -24.11
CA MET A 551 -6.49 -21.73 -23.08
C MET A 551 -6.30 -22.88 -22.07
N ARG A 552 -7.18 -23.89 -22.05
CA ARG A 552 -7.05 -25.07 -21.15
C ARG A 552 -6.12 -26.18 -21.69
N ARG A 553 -5.49 -26.01 -22.85
CA ARG A 553 -4.60 -27.03 -23.46
C ARG A 553 -3.10 -26.71 -23.42
N ALA A 554 -2.70 -25.54 -22.93
CA ALA A 554 -1.30 -25.11 -22.94
C ALA A 554 -0.56 -25.24 -21.58
N SER A 555 -1.21 -25.67 -20.50
CA SER A 555 -0.57 -25.85 -19.17
C SER A 555 -0.26 -27.31 -18.81
N ARG A 556 -0.12 -28.20 -19.80
CA ARG A 556 0.27 -29.62 -19.59
C ARG A 556 1.55 -30.04 -20.29
N ARG A 557 2.36 -29.09 -20.78
CA ARG A 557 3.75 -29.34 -21.18
C ARG A 557 4.58 -28.11 -20.81
N GLY A 558 5.45 -28.30 -19.83
CA GLY A 558 6.34 -27.32 -19.22
C GLY A 558 6.90 -27.94 -17.97
#